data_AF-A0A7W0DU83-F1
#
_entry.id   AF-A0A7W0DU83-F1
#
_cell.length_a   1.000
_cell.length_b   1.000
_cell.length_c   1.000
_cell.angle_alpha   90.00
_cell.angle_beta   90.00
_cell.angle_gamma   90.00
#
_symmetry.space_group_name_H-M   'P 1'
#
loop_
_entity.id
_entity.type
_entity.pdbx_description
1 polymer ?
#
loop_
_entity_poly.entity_id
_entity_poly.type
_entity_poly.pdbx_seq_one_letter_code
_entity_poly.pdbx_strand_id
1 'polypeptide(L)'
;MSDYWTPAHHAVEHEDAEALARLLAHGSDPNEVFSNMTLLTHAIDVEGDGSLQSGQPLTVHTTAVLLAFGADPELADPDGRIPMDIANHYGHDLAAKLLWAHISGRAAGNR
;
A
#
# COMPACT_ATOMS: atom_id res chain seq x y z
N MET A 1 -9.38 14.92 17.85
CA MET A 1 -8.33 13.93 18.20
C MET A 1 -7.61 13.63 16.91
N SER A 2 -6.76 14.55 16.48
CA SER A 2 -6.05 14.46 15.21
C SER A 2 -4.64 13.94 15.50
N ASP A 3 -4.17 13.04 14.62
CA ASP A 3 -2.77 12.76 14.36
C ASP A 3 -2.09 11.70 15.26
N TYR A 4 -2.61 10.46 15.24
CA TYR A 4 -1.82 9.31 15.69
C TYR A 4 -1.00 8.67 14.56
N TRP A 5 -1.40 8.83 13.29
CA TRP A 5 -0.66 8.27 12.17
C TRP A 5 0.78 8.80 12.09
N THR A 6 1.72 7.93 11.72
CA THR A 6 3.03 8.40 11.29
C THR A 6 2.89 9.23 10.02
N PRO A 7 3.88 10.07 9.65
CA PRO A 7 3.78 10.90 8.46
C PRO A 7 3.47 10.11 7.18
N ALA A 8 4.04 8.90 7.03
CA ALA A 8 3.80 8.05 5.87
C ALA A 8 2.37 7.46 5.89
N HIS A 9 1.90 6.97 7.04
CA HIS A 9 0.52 6.50 7.15
C HIS A 9 -0.49 7.63 6.98
N HIS A 10 -0.20 8.85 7.43
CA HIS A 10 -1.05 10.01 7.19
C HIS A 10 -1.14 10.34 5.70
N ALA A 11 -0.04 10.26 4.95
CA ALA A 11 -0.07 10.45 3.51
C ALA A 11 -0.90 9.36 2.81
N VAL A 12 -0.79 8.10 3.26
CA VAL A 12 -1.61 6.98 2.76
C VAL A 12 -3.10 7.19 3.04
N GLU A 13 -3.47 7.54 4.28
CA GLU A 13 -4.86 7.81 4.71
C GLU A 13 -5.56 8.86 3.84
N HIS A 14 -4.80 9.80 3.29
CA HIS A 14 -5.32 10.89 2.46
C HIS A 14 -5.09 10.68 0.96
N GLU A 15 -4.67 9.48 0.54
CA GLU A 15 -4.28 9.15 -0.84
C GLU A 15 -3.25 10.15 -1.46
N ASP A 16 -2.42 10.79 -0.63
CA ASP A 16 -1.44 11.80 -1.04
C ASP A 16 -0.15 11.13 -1.51
N ALA A 17 -0.17 10.64 -2.75
CA ALA A 17 0.94 9.96 -3.39
C ALA A 17 2.20 10.85 -3.52
N GLU A 18 2.04 12.17 -3.64
CA GLU A 18 3.19 13.09 -3.75
C GLU A 18 3.89 13.24 -2.39
N ALA A 19 3.14 13.48 -1.31
CA ALA A 19 3.71 13.53 0.02
C ALA A 19 4.33 12.19 0.41
N LEU A 20 3.67 11.08 0.09
CA LEU A 20 4.19 9.74 0.34
C LEU A 20 5.53 9.51 -0.39
N ALA A 21 5.60 9.81 -1.69
CA ALA A 21 6.83 9.68 -2.47
C ALA A 21 7.96 10.56 -1.91
N ARG A 22 7.65 11.78 -1.47
CA ARG A 22 8.62 12.66 -0.80
C ARG A 22 9.13 12.03 0.50
N LEU A 23 8.27 11.51 1.35
CA LEU A 23 8.65 10.88 2.61
C LEU A 23 9.57 9.66 2.39
N LEU A 24 9.20 8.78 1.47
CA LEU A 24 9.99 7.60 1.09
C LEU A 24 11.35 8.00 0.51
N ALA A 25 11.40 9.04 -0.34
CA ALA A 25 12.66 9.58 -0.86
C ALA A 25 13.58 10.18 0.24
N HIS A 26 13.02 10.57 1.39
CA HIS A 26 13.79 11.03 2.55
C HIS A 26 14.12 9.91 3.55
N GLY A 27 13.87 8.64 3.18
CA GLY A 27 14.29 7.47 3.94
C GLY A 27 13.24 6.93 4.92
N SER A 28 11.98 7.34 4.81
CA SER A 28 10.89 6.60 5.46
C SER A 28 10.90 5.14 5.00
N ASP A 29 10.71 4.20 5.93
CA ASP A 29 10.68 2.78 5.62
C ASP A 29 9.40 2.43 4.84
N PRO A 30 9.47 1.93 3.59
CA PRO A 30 8.28 1.53 2.84
C PRO A 30 7.54 0.34 3.47
N ASN A 31 8.18 -0.40 4.39
CA ASN A 31 7.60 -1.51 5.15
C ASN A 31 7.18 -1.13 6.57
N GLU A 32 7.13 0.17 6.86
CA GLU A 32 6.72 0.65 8.18
C GLU A 32 5.37 0.07 8.59
N VAL A 33 5.27 -0.32 9.86
CA VAL A 33 4.04 -0.82 10.47
C VAL A 33 3.57 0.18 11.53
N PHE A 34 2.34 0.63 11.40
CA PHE A 34 1.67 1.46 12.40
C PHE A 34 0.20 1.06 12.56
N SER A 35 -0.30 1.04 13.79
CA SER A 35 -1.69 0.69 14.13
C SER A 35 -2.18 -0.61 13.46
N ASN A 36 -1.35 -1.66 13.51
CA ASN A 36 -1.60 -2.98 12.93
C ASN A 36 -1.70 -3.04 11.40
N MET A 37 -1.13 -2.07 10.68
CA MET A 37 -1.04 -2.12 9.23
C MET A 37 0.38 -1.84 8.77
N THR A 38 0.84 -2.54 7.74
CA THR A 38 1.94 -2.05 6.92
C THR A 38 1.46 -0.86 6.09
N LEU A 39 2.36 -0.02 5.59
CA LEU A 39 1.98 1.01 4.61
C LEU A 39 1.26 0.42 3.39
N LEU A 40 1.72 -0.75 2.91
CA LEU A 40 1.17 -1.36 1.70
C LEU A 40 -0.22 -1.96 1.92
N THR A 41 -0.48 -2.60 3.06
CA THR A 41 -1.84 -3.07 3.40
C THR A 41 -2.78 -1.89 3.63
N HIS A 42 -2.31 -0.82 4.29
CA HIS A 42 -3.09 0.40 4.51
C HIS A 42 -3.46 1.09 3.19
N ALA A 43 -2.54 1.19 2.23
CA ALA A 43 -2.80 1.82 0.95
C ALA A 43 -3.92 1.12 0.16
N ILE A 44 -3.86 -0.20 0.06
CA ILE A 44 -4.87 -0.98 -0.67
C ILE A 44 -6.23 -0.91 0.04
N ASP A 45 -6.24 -0.88 1.39
CA ASP A 45 -7.44 -0.71 2.19
C ASP A 45 -8.12 0.64 1.93
N VAL A 46 -7.35 1.74 2.00
CA VAL A 46 -7.85 3.11 1.76
C VAL A 46 -8.35 3.29 0.32
N GLU A 47 -7.58 2.83 -0.68
CA GLU A 47 -7.99 2.90 -2.10
C GLU A 47 -9.27 2.09 -2.37
N GLY A 48 -9.40 0.92 -1.73
CA GLY A 48 -10.58 0.06 -1.81
C GLY A 48 -11.80 0.66 -1.11
N ASP A 49 -11.67 1.05 0.15
CA ASP A 49 -12.73 1.64 0.97
C ASP A 49 -13.21 2.98 0.40
N GLY A 50 -12.29 3.84 -0.02
CA GLY A 50 -12.58 5.11 -0.69
C GLY A 50 -13.41 4.91 -1.96
N SER A 51 -13.07 3.93 -2.80
CA SER A 51 -13.85 3.57 -3.98
C SER A 51 -15.26 3.06 -3.62
N LEU A 52 -15.38 2.18 -2.62
CA LEU A 52 -16.68 1.65 -2.17
C LEU A 52 -17.59 2.75 -1.61
N GLN A 53 -17.05 3.68 -0.83
CA GLN A 53 -17.83 4.74 -0.20
C GLN A 53 -18.25 5.84 -1.19
N SER A 54 -17.33 6.25 -2.06
CA SER A 54 -17.57 7.36 -3.00
C SER A 54 -18.23 6.94 -4.31
N GLY A 55 -18.18 5.65 -4.64
CA GLY A 55 -18.56 5.11 -5.95
C GLY A 55 -17.61 5.53 -7.08
N GLN A 56 -16.47 6.16 -6.77
CA GLN A 56 -15.44 6.47 -7.74
C GLN A 56 -14.65 5.21 -8.13
N PRO A 57 -14.03 5.17 -9.31
CA PRO A 57 -13.19 4.05 -9.70
C PRO A 57 -12.03 3.81 -8.73
N LEU A 58 -11.66 2.53 -8.55
CA LEU A 58 -10.46 2.13 -7.80
C LEU A 58 -9.21 2.85 -8.34
N THR A 59 -8.39 3.36 -7.43
CA THR A 59 -7.09 3.96 -7.73
C THR A 59 -5.95 3.05 -7.25
N VAL A 60 -4.69 3.32 -7.63
CA VAL A 60 -3.52 2.55 -7.17
C VAL A 60 -2.30 3.45 -6.93
N HIS A 61 -2.53 4.74 -6.67
CA HIS A 61 -1.44 5.71 -6.67
C HIS A 61 -0.48 5.49 -5.50
N THR A 62 -1.00 5.30 -4.29
CA THR A 62 -0.15 5.09 -3.11
C THR A 62 0.41 3.67 -3.11
N THR A 63 -0.38 2.68 -3.54
CA THR A 63 0.08 1.30 -3.77
C THR A 63 1.27 1.26 -4.74
N ALA A 64 1.17 1.94 -5.89
CA ALA A 64 2.24 1.98 -6.88
C ALA A 64 3.50 2.69 -6.37
N VAL A 65 3.34 3.80 -5.62
CA VAL A 65 4.47 4.51 -5.00
C VAL A 65 5.20 3.61 -4.02
N LEU A 66 4.50 2.94 -3.10
CA LEU A 66 5.12 2.06 -2.11
C LEU A 66 5.91 0.92 -2.77
N LEU A 67 5.33 0.27 -3.77
CA LEU A 67 5.98 -0.79 -4.54
C LEU A 67 7.22 -0.29 -5.29
N ALA A 68 7.18 0.93 -5.86
CA ALA A 68 8.32 1.54 -6.54
C ALA A 68 9.49 1.85 -5.59
N PHE A 69 9.19 2.14 -4.32
CA PHE A 69 10.19 2.37 -3.28
C PHE A 69 10.59 1.10 -2.52
N GLY A 70 10.12 -0.08 -2.94
CA GLY A 70 10.57 -1.37 -2.41
C GLY A 70 9.78 -1.88 -1.21
N ALA A 71 8.54 -1.43 -1.02
CA ALA A 71 7.61 -2.11 -0.12
C ALA A 71 7.50 -3.59 -0.52
N ASP A 72 7.53 -4.47 0.47
CA ASP A 72 7.48 -5.90 0.27
C ASP A 72 6.02 -6.35 0.03
N PRO A 73 5.66 -6.79 -1.19
CA PRO A 73 4.30 -7.20 -1.52
C PRO A 73 3.82 -8.45 -0.77
N GLU A 74 4.71 -9.14 -0.07
CA GLU A 74 4.41 -10.36 0.70
C GLU A 74 4.50 -10.15 2.22
N LEU A 75 4.82 -8.94 2.68
CA LEU A 75 4.90 -8.65 4.11
C LEU A 75 3.50 -8.60 4.73
N ALA A 76 3.24 -9.53 5.64
CA ALA A 76 2.00 -9.55 6.40
C ALA A 76 1.96 -8.41 7.43
N ASP A 77 0.78 -7.84 7.62
CA ASP A 77 0.49 -6.98 8.77
C ASP A 77 0.47 -7.79 10.10
N PRO A 78 0.42 -7.13 11.26
CA PRO A 78 0.31 -7.81 12.56
C PRO A 78 -0.90 -8.74 12.75
N ASP A 79 -1.97 -8.58 11.96
CA ASP A 79 -3.13 -9.48 11.96
C ASP A 79 -2.91 -10.70 11.03
N GLY A 80 -1.76 -10.77 10.34
CA GLY A 80 -1.39 -11.85 9.44
C GLY A 80 -1.96 -11.70 8.02
N ARG A 81 -2.53 -10.55 7.67
CA ARG A 81 -3.03 -10.29 6.31
C ARG A 81 -1.91 -9.80 5.44
N ILE A 82 -1.73 -10.40 4.27
CA ILE A 82 -0.80 -9.90 3.25
C ILE A 82 -1.51 -8.92 2.31
N PRO A 83 -0.78 -8.04 1.59
CA PRO A 83 -1.37 -7.10 0.63
C PRO A 83 -2.34 -7.73 -0.36
N MET A 84 -2.07 -8.97 -0.81
CA MET A 84 -2.95 -9.70 -1.72
C MET A 84 -4.31 -10.06 -1.08
N ASP A 85 -4.37 -10.30 0.23
CA ASP A 85 -5.63 -10.58 0.93
C ASP A 85 -6.54 -9.36 0.92
N ILE A 86 -5.97 -8.17 1.17
CA ILE A 86 -6.69 -6.89 1.13
C ILE A 86 -7.18 -6.61 -0.28
N ALA A 87 -6.33 -6.78 -1.29
CA ALA A 87 -6.71 -6.57 -2.69
C ALA A 87 -7.87 -7.49 -3.10
N ASN A 88 -7.84 -8.76 -2.69
CA ASN A 88 -8.93 -9.69 -2.96
C ASN A 88 -10.22 -9.34 -2.22
N HIS A 89 -10.12 -8.85 -0.97
CA HIS A 89 -11.28 -8.42 -0.18
C HIS A 89 -12.12 -7.35 -0.89
N TYR A 90 -11.45 -6.36 -1.49
CA TYR A 90 -12.09 -5.26 -2.21
C TYR A 90 -12.37 -5.55 -3.70
N GLY A 91 -11.95 -6.70 -4.23
CA GLY A 91 -11.96 -6.95 -5.69
C GLY A 91 -11.04 -5.98 -6.45
N HIS A 92 -9.93 -5.58 -5.82
CA HIS A 92 -9.03 -4.55 -6.28
C HIS A 92 -8.05 -5.07 -7.36
N ASP A 93 -8.59 -5.39 -8.55
CA ASP A 93 -7.85 -6.04 -9.64
C ASP A 93 -6.56 -5.30 -10.06
N LEU A 94 -6.56 -3.96 -9.99
CA LEU A 94 -5.39 -3.15 -10.31
C LEU A 94 -4.25 -3.39 -9.31
N ALA A 95 -4.53 -3.33 -8.00
CA ALA A 95 -3.55 -3.61 -6.95
C ALA A 95 -3.06 -5.06 -7.04
N ALA A 96 -3.97 -6.03 -7.23
CA ALA A 96 -3.61 -7.44 -7.38
C ALA A 96 -2.63 -7.67 -8.54
N LYS A 97 -2.84 -7.02 -9.69
CA LYS A 97 -1.91 -7.09 -10.84
C LYS A 97 -0.54 -6.49 -10.54
N LEU A 98 -0.50 -5.33 -9.85
CA LEU A 98 0.77 -4.70 -9.46
C LEU A 98 1.56 -5.57 -8.48
N LEU A 99 0.90 -6.10 -7.45
CA LEU A 99 1.51 -7.02 -6.50
C LEU A 99 2.10 -8.25 -7.21
N TRP A 100 1.32 -8.88 -8.09
CA TRP A 100 1.76 -10.06 -8.83
C TRP A 100 2.95 -9.77 -9.75
N ALA A 101 2.97 -8.61 -10.40
CA ALA A 101 4.08 -8.17 -11.23
C ALA A 101 5.37 -7.99 -10.40
N HIS A 102 5.28 -7.40 -9.21
CA HIS A 102 6.43 -7.23 -8.31
C HIS A 102 6.95 -8.57 -7.76
N ILE A 103 6.05 -9.47 -7.34
CA ILE A 103 6.42 -10.81 -6.84
C ILE A 103 7.13 -11.62 -7.95
N SER A 104 6.52 -11.67 -9.14
CA SER A 104 7.06 -12.44 -10.25
C SER A 104 8.35 -11.84 -10.84
N GLY A 105 8.47 -10.51 -10.81
CA GLY A 105 9.69 -9.81 -11.22
C GLY A 105 10.88 -10.13 -10.30
N ARG A 106 10.66 -10.20 -8.97
CA ARG A 106 11.70 -10.59 -8.00
C ARG A 106 12.19 -12.02 -8.23
N ALA A 107 11.28 -12.95 -8.53
CA ALA A 107 11.64 -14.34 -8.82
C ALA A 107 12.51 -14.49 -10.08
N ALA A 108 12.34 -13.61 -11.08
CA ALA A 108 13.12 -13.62 -12.32
C ALA A 108 14.49 -12.94 -12.18
N GLY A 109 14.62 -11.92 -11.33
CA GLY A 109 15.88 -11.19 -11.10
C GLY A 109 16.88 -11.89 -10.18
N ASN A 110 16.47 -12.96 -9.47
CA ASN A 110 17.29 -13.76 -8.57
C ASN A 110 17.90 -15.02 -9.23
N ARG A 111 17.99 -15.06 -10.56
CA ARG A 111 18.63 -16.12 -11.37
C ARG A 111 19.78 -15.55 -12.19
#